data_AF-A0A348ZVU2-F1
#
_entry.id   AF-A0A348ZVU2-F1
#
_cell.length_a   1.000
_cell.length_b   1.000
_cell.length_c   1.000
_cell.angle_alpha   90.00
_cell.angle_beta   90.00
_cell.angle_gamma   90.00
#
_symmetry.space_group_name_H-M   'P 1'
#
loop_
_entity.id
_entity.type
_entity.pdbx_description
1 polymer ?
#
loop_
_entity_poly.entity_id
_entity_poly.type
_entity_poly.pdbx_seq_one_letter_code
_entity_poly.pdbx_strand_id
1 'polypeptide(L)'
;TATFFNILDTHDGIGLQGARGFLPLGEIELLVERTKAKGAFVSYKTTENGAEEPYEINSTWWSALNPDNENESLDLQISRYLASRAIAMVLRGVPGIYIHGALGTANDYGAAKASGVNRDLNRGIIDAWEVEKTLKDPASKLSILFSRGREQLLVRRRENAFHPQGGQTVLRLSPRVFALVRRSPDKDEAILTLTGVTGEEVGLHIPLEGAGLSPGRYKDLLSDVEYQAWGELLSLTLPPYGRIWLKKEG
;
A
#
# COMPACT_ATOMS: atom_id res chain seq x y z
N THR A 1 14.33 -19.50 -12.61
CA THR A 1 13.00 -18.88 -12.45
C THR A 1 13.18 -17.44 -12.00
N ALA A 2 12.27 -16.54 -12.38
CA ALA A 2 12.31 -15.12 -11.98
C ALA A 2 11.01 -14.75 -11.24
N THR A 3 11.08 -13.72 -10.40
CA THR A 3 9.92 -13.19 -9.67
C THR A 3 9.98 -11.66 -9.63
N PHE A 4 8.83 -11.02 -9.47
CA PHE A 4 8.76 -9.58 -9.24
C PHE A 4 9.26 -9.22 -7.84
N PHE A 5 9.85 -8.03 -7.71
CA PHE A 5 10.11 -7.37 -6.45
C PHE A 5 9.22 -6.13 -6.37
N ASN A 6 8.23 -6.15 -5.46
CA ASN A 6 7.19 -5.13 -5.39
C ASN A 6 7.56 -4.09 -4.33
N ILE A 7 7.88 -2.87 -4.75
CA ILE A 7 8.33 -1.80 -3.85
C ILE A 7 7.57 -0.51 -4.18
N LEU A 8 7.28 0.29 -3.16
CA LEU A 8 6.55 1.58 -3.31
C LEU A 8 7.50 2.78 -3.25
N ASP A 9 8.55 2.67 -2.45
CA ASP A 9 9.50 3.73 -2.15
C ASP A 9 10.90 3.14 -1.93
N THR A 10 11.91 3.89 -2.32
CA THR A 10 13.31 3.52 -2.15
C THR A 10 14.10 4.71 -1.60
N HIS A 11 15.39 4.52 -1.33
CA HIS A 11 16.30 5.62 -1.05
C HIS A 11 16.30 6.71 -2.15
N ASP A 12 15.90 6.42 -3.38
CA ASP A 12 15.79 7.42 -4.44
C ASP A 12 14.47 8.22 -4.38
N GLY A 13 13.49 7.78 -3.59
CA GLY A 13 12.14 8.34 -3.56
C GLY A 13 11.17 7.48 -4.36
N ILE A 14 10.26 8.14 -5.07
CA ILE A 14 9.15 7.51 -5.81
C ILE A 14 9.33 7.80 -7.30
N GLY A 15 9.73 6.77 -8.05
CA GLY A 15 10.00 6.90 -9.48
C GLY A 15 8.72 7.00 -10.32
N LEU A 16 8.66 7.96 -11.25
CA LEU A 16 7.51 8.15 -12.14
C LEU A 16 7.59 7.31 -13.42
N GLN A 17 8.74 6.68 -13.71
CA GLN A 17 8.91 5.89 -14.93
C GLN A 17 7.94 4.71 -15.01
N GLY A 18 7.62 4.06 -13.89
CA GLY A 18 6.68 2.94 -13.86
C GLY A 18 5.23 3.31 -14.18
N ALA A 19 4.87 4.60 -14.07
CA ALA A 19 3.53 5.11 -14.42
C ALA A 19 3.43 5.51 -15.90
N ARG A 20 4.57 5.80 -16.55
CA ARG A 20 4.61 6.20 -17.96
C ARG A 20 4.20 5.04 -18.86
N GLY A 21 3.37 5.33 -19.86
CA GLY A 21 2.76 4.31 -20.72
C GLY A 21 1.50 3.67 -20.13
N PHE A 22 1.22 3.86 -18.83
CA PHE A 22 -0.04 3.43 -18.19
C PHE A 22 -0.96 4.61 -17.89
N LEU A 23 -0.40 5.74 -17.47
CA LEU A 23 -1.15 6.96 -17.16
C LEU A 23 -0.95 8.02 -18.27
N PRO A 24 -2.02 8.74 -18.66
CA PRO A 24 -1.91 9.95 -19.46
C PRO A 24 -1.03 11.00 -18.78
N LEU A 25 -0.40 11.89 -19.57
CA LEU A 25 0.49 12.93 -19.05
C LEU A 25 -0.20 13.81 -17.99
N GLY A 26 -1.45 14.22 -18.23
CA GLY A 26 -2.20 15.03 -17.26
C GLY A 26 -2.46 14.33 -15.92
N GLU A 27 -2.52 13.00 -15.88
CA GLU A 27 -2.63 12.25 -14.62
C GLU A 27 -1.28 12.18 -13.88
N ILE A 28 -0.17 12.13 -14.61
CA ILE A 28 1.18 12.23 -14.04
C ILE A 28 1.40 13.62 -13.44
N GLU A 29 1.01 14.68 -14.15
CA GLU A 29 1.06 16.06 -13.66
C GLU A 29 0.18 16.23 -12.41
N LEU A 30 -1.03 15.66 -12.40
CA LEU A 30 -1.90 15.68 -11.23
C LEU A 30 -1.27 14.96 -10.02
N LEU A 31 -0.59 13.83 -10.22
CA LEU A 31 0.15 13.13 -9.16
C LEU A 31 1.27 14.01 -8.60
N VAL A 32 2.03 14.66 -9.48
CA VAL A 32 3.11 15.58 -9.12
C VAL A 32 2.57 16.76 -8.30
N GLU A 33 1.51 17.43 -8.77
CA GLU A 33 0.94 18.58 -8.08
C GLU A 33 0.34 18.18 -6.72
N ARG A 34 -0.35 17.04 -6.63
CA ARG A 34 -0.86 16.52 -5.36
C ARG A 34 0.23 16.22 -4.35
N THR A 35 1.35 15.65 -4.78
CA THR A 35 2.45 15.32 -3.88
C THR A 35 3.24 16.57 -3.47
N LYS A 36 3.43 17.54 -4.37
CA LYS A 36 3.99 18.86 -4.03
C LYS A 36 3.13 19.61 -3.02
N ALA A 37 1.80 19.57 -3.16
CA ALA A 37 0.88 20.14 -2.18
C ALA A 37 1.01 19.51 -0.78
N LYS A 38 1.51 18.27 -0.70
CA LYS A 38 1.84 17.55 0.54
C LYS A 38 3.30 17.72 1.00
N GLY A 39 4.06 18.60 0.33
CA GLY A 39 5.44 18.93 0.70
C GLY A 39 6.52 18.07 0.03
N ALA A 40 6.20 17.30 -1.01
CA ALA A 40 7.21 16.62 -1.80
C ALA A 40 8.02 17.59 -2.68
N PHE A 41 9.28 17.26 -2.92
CA PHE A 41 10.08 17.90 -3.99
C PHE A 41 10.07 17.02 -5.25
N VAL A 42 10.35 17.60 -6.41
CA VAL A 42 10.29 16.87 -7.68
C VAL A 42 11.58 17.09 -8.45
N SER A 43 12.20 15.99 -8.86
CA SER A 43 13.35 16.00 -9.76
C SER A 43 12.84 15.90 -11.20
N TYR A 44 13.38 16.73 -12.09
CA TYR A 44 13.06 16.73 -13.50
C TYR A 44 14.24 16.20 -14.32
N LYS A 45 13.95 15.59 -15.47
CA LYS A 45 14.95 15.27 -16.48
C LYS A 45 14.71 16.07 -17.75
N THR A 46 15.78 16.52 -18.38
CA THR A 46 15.72 17.12 -19.71
C THR A 46 15.58 16.01 -20.75
N THR A 47 14.57 16.12 -21.60
CA THR A 47 14.35 15.23 -22.74
C THR A 47 15.28 15.58 -23.91
N GLU A 48 15.36 14.70 -24.91
CA GLU A 48 16.14 14.95 -26.14
C GLU A 48 15.71 16.23 -26.87
N ASN A 49 14.45 16.63 -26.70
CA ASN A 49 13.88 17.85 -27.28
C ASN A 49 14.07 19.10 -26.39
N GLY A 50 14.84 19.00 -25.31
CA GLY A 50 15.11 20.10 -24.38
C GLY A 50 13.99 20.42 -23.39
N ALA A 51 12.85 19.74 -23.44
CA ALA A 51 11.76 19.91 -22.49
C ALA A 51 12.08 19.22 -21.15
N GLU A 52 11.71 19.84 -20.03
CA GLU A 52 11.81 19.22 -18.71
C GLU A 52 10.58 18.35 -18.43
N GLU A 53 10.80 17.16 -17.90
CA GLU A 53 9.73 16.25 -17.51
C GLU A 53 9.96 15.69 -16.10
N PRO A 54 8.89 15.55 -15.29
CA PRO A 54 9.04 15.04 -13.93
C PRO A 54 9.50 13.59 -13.99
N TYR A 55 10.57 13.31 -13.24
CA TYR A 55 11.25 12.02 -13.22
C TYR A 55 10.98 11.26 -11.92
N GLU A 56 11.01 11.97 -10.80
CA GLU A 56 11.03 11.39 -9.46
C GLU A 56 10.39 12.33 -8.45
N ILE A 57 9.51 11.78 -7.62
CA ILE A 57 8.93 12.46 -6.46
C ILE A 57 9.82 12.13 -5.25
N ASN A 58 10.41 13.17 -4.67
CA ASN A 58 11.23 13.09 -3.48
C ASN A 58 10.34 13.35 -2.27
N SER A 59 9.99 12.27 -1.57
CA SER A 59 9.21 12.28 -0.35
C SER A 59 9.36 10.92 0.32
N THR A 60 9.17 10.85 1.63
CA THR A 60 8.81 9.59 2.26
C THR A 60 7.43 9.16 1.75
N TRP A 61 7.19 7.85 1.71
CA TRP A 61 5.87 7.34 1.32
C TRP A 61 4.76 7.80 2.27
N TRP A 62 5.09 7.98 3.56
CA TRP A 62 4.13 8.49 4.54
C TRP A 62 3.70 9.90 4.15
N SER A 63 4.63 10.83 3.96
CA SER A 63 4.32 12.22 3.64
C SER A 63 3.69 12.39 2.25
N ALA A 64 4.00 11.51 1.30
CA ALA A 64 3.33 11.49 0.00
C ALA A 64 1.83 11.16 0.09
N LEU A 65 1.41 10.41 1.12
CA LEU A 65 0.03 10.02 1.36
C LEU A 65 -0.68 10.91 2.39
N ASN A 66 0.04 11.36 3.42
CA ASN A 66 -0.48 12.06 4.58
C ASN A 66 0.35 13.34 4.80
N PRO A 67 -0.17 14.53 4.47
CA PRO A 67 0.52 15.77 4.77
C PRO A 67 0.50 16.06 6.27
N ASP A 68 1.52 16.77 6.76
CA ASP A 68 1.66 17.11 8.18
C ASP A 68 0.57 18.09 8.68
N ASN A 69 -0.19 18.72 7.77
CA ASN A 69 -1.14 19.81 8.05
C ASN A 69 -2.62 19.43 7.80
N GLU A 70 -2.95 18.15 7.60
CA GLU A 70 -4.34 17.73 7.39
C GLU A 70 -5.12 17.69 8.73
N ASN A 71 -6.34 18.22 8.73
CA ASN A 71 -7.31 18.11 9.85
C ASN A 71 -7.88 16.68 10.02
N GLU A 72 -7.21 15.67 9.45
CA GLU A 72 -7.65 14.28 9.49
C GLU A 72 -7.13 13.57 10.74
N SER A 73 -7.93 12.63 11.26
CA SER A 73 -7.49 11.83 12.38
C SER A 73 -6.28 10.97 12.03
N LEU A 74 -5.39 10.75 13.01
CA LEU A 74 -4.25 9.85 12.87
C LEU A 74 -4.70 8.44 12.46
N ASP A 75 -5.86 8.00 12.93
CA ASP A 75 -6.46 6.70 12.59
C ASP A 75 -6.75 6.56 11.09
N LEU A 76 -7.27 7.62 10.45
CA LEU A 76 -7.52 7.62 9.01
C LEU A 76 -6.21 7.64 8.22
N GLN A 77 -5.23 8.43 8.64
CA GLN A 77 -3.90 8.51 8.03
C GLN A 77 -3.17 7.16 8.09
N ILE A 78 -3.23 6.46 9.23
CA ILE A 78 -2.65 5.12 9.39
C ILE A 78 -3.40 4.11 8.52
N SER A 79 -4.73 4.17 8.45
CA SER A 79 -5.53 3.29 7.60
C SER A 79 -5.18 3.47 6.11
N ARG A 80 -5.10 4.72 5.64
CA ARG A 80 -4.63 5.07 4.29
C ARG A 80 -3.23 4.53 4.00
N TYR A 81 -2.31 4.75 4.95
CA TYR A 81 -0.94 4.29 4.81
C TYR A 81 -0.85 2.77 4.70
N LEU A 82 -1.53 2.07 5.59
CA LEU A 82 -1.53 0.61 5.60
C LEU A 82 -2.25 0.02 4.38
N ALA A 83 -3.32 0.64 3.90
CA ALA A 83 -3.99 0.27 2.65
C ALA A 83 -3.03 0.34 1.46
N SER A 84 -2.29 1.43 1.32
CA SER A 84 -1.29 1.57 0.24
C SER A 84 -0.22 0.45 0.31
N ARG A 85 0.23 0.10 1.51
CA ARG A 85 1.22 -0.95 1.75
C ARG A 85 0.66 -2.34 1.45
N ALA A 86 -0.62 -2.57 1.76
CA ALA A 86 -1.29 -3.83 1.46
C ALA A 86 -1.30 -4.13 -0.04
N ILE A 87 -1.47 -3.12 -0.91
CA ILE A 87 -1.43 -3.30 -2.37
C ILE A 87 -0.11 -3.97 -2.81
N ALA A 88 1.05 -3.46 -2.37
CA ALA A 88 2.34 -4.06 -2.69
C ALA A 88 2.51 -5.46 -2.08
N MET A 89 1.92 -5.70 -0.89
CA MET A 89 1.99 -7.00 -0.21
C MET A 89 1.12 -8.07 -0.85
N VAL A 90 0.02 -7.74 -1.51
CA VAL A 90 -0.87 -8.77 -2.08
C VAL A 90 -0.49 -9.17 -3.49
N LEU A 91 0.32 -8.35 -4.19
CA LEU A 91 0.76 -8.64 -5.55
C LEU A 91 1.71 -9.86 -5.61
N ARG A 92 1.71 -10.55 -6.76
CA ARG A 92 2.68 -11.60 -7.09
C ARG A 92 4.08 -11.03 -7.01
N GLY A 93 4.97 -11.73 -6.31
CA GLY A 93 6.34 -11.29 -6.13
C GLY A 93 6.76 -11.33 -4.68
N VAL A 94 7.89 -10.69 -4.41
CA VAL A 94 8.43 -10.44 -3.07
C VAL A 94 8.26 -8.96 -2.76
N PRO A 95 7.53 -8.56 -1.71
CA PRO A 95 7.42 -7.15 -1.34
C PRO A 95 8.72 -6.67 -0.71
N GLY A 96 9.19 -5.50 -1.15
CA GLY A 96 10.26 -4.73 -0.54
C GLY A 96 9.67 -3.58 0.28
N ILE A 97 10.18 -3.41 1.50
CA ILE A 97 9.82 -2.29 2.36
C ILE A 97 11.10 -1.57 2.73
N TYR A 98 11.25 -0.34 2.23
CA TYR A 98 12.35 0.53 2.62
C TYR A 98 12.20 0.95 4.09
N ILE A 99 13.30 1.19 4.80
CA ILE A 99 13.28 1.39 6.27
C ILE A 99 12.43 2.61 6.68
N HIS A 100 12.53 3.72 5.95
CA HIS A 100 11.66 4.89 6.17
C HIS A 100 10.18 4.55 5.94
N GLY A 101 9.91 3.66 5.00
CA GLY A 101 8.59 3.08 4.76
C GLY A 101 8.12 2.12 5.86
N ALA A 102 9.02 1.33 6.46
CA ALA A 102 8.67 0.49 7.60
C ALA A 102 8.31 1.33 8.83
N LEU A 103 9.04 2.43 9.05
CA LEU A 103 8.86 3.34 10.18
C LEU A 103 7.79 4.41 9.94
N GLY A 104 7.35 4.61 8.70
CA GLY A 104 6.40 5.68 8.34
C GLY A 104 6.93 7.07 8.69
N THR A 105 8.22 7.33 8.46
CA THR A 105 8.85 8.61 8.81
C THR A 105 8.27 9.76 7.98
N ALA A 106 8.26 10.97 8.53
CA ALA A 106 7.92 12.17 7.76
C ALA A 106 9.13 12.63 6.91
N ASN A 107 8.87 13.53 5.97
CA ASN A 107 9.90 14.21 5.17
C ASN A 107 10.92 14.94 6.07
N ASP A 108 12.22 14.72 5.82
CA ASP A 108 13.31 15.41 6.50
C ASP A 108 13.77 16.65 5.71
N TYR A 109 13.02 17.75 5.88
CA TYR A 109 13.35 19.03 5.25
C TYR A 109 14.69 19.61 5.73
N GLY A 110 15.12 19.26 6.94
CA GLY A 110 16.39 19.70 7.51
C GLY A 110 17.57 19.09 6.76
N ALA A 111 17.54 17.77 6.55
CA ALA A 111 18.55 17.05 5.78
C ALA A 111 18.61 17.55 4.33
N ALA A 112 17.47 17.65 3.65
CA ALA A 112 17.41 18.16 2.28
C ALA A 112 17.95 19.59 2.13
N LYS A 113 17.64 20.47 3.09
CA LYS A 113 18.15 21.85 3.10
C LYS A 113 19.66 21.89 3.36
N ALA A 114 20.17 21.06 4.26
CA ALA A 114 21.58 21.03 4.63
C ALA A 114 22.46 20.49 3.50
N SER A 115 22.00 19.48 2.76
CA SER A 115 22.76 18.87 1.66
C SER A 115 22.54 19.55 0.30
N GLY A 116 21.42 20.25 0.12
CA GLY A 116 20.97 20.75 -1.18
C GLY A 116 20.44 19.65 -2.11
N VAL A 117 20.21 18.43 -1.60
CA VAL A 117 19.74 17.28 -2.38
C VAL A 117 18.31 16.93 -1.99
N ASN A 118 17.38 17.02 -2.95
CA ASN A 118 15.95 16.76 -2.71
C ASN A 118 15.66 15.37 -2.14
N ARG A 119 16.40 14.33 -2.57
CA ARG A 119 16.22 12.94 -2.12
C ARG A 119 16.44 12.76 -0.62
N ASP A 120 17.16 13.69 0.03
CA ASP A 120 17.44 13.57 1.46
C ASP A 120 16.20 13.82 2.33
N LEU A 121 15.07 14.27 1.75
CA LEU A 121 13.76 14.19 2.39
C LEU A 121 13.40 12.76 2.84
N ASN A 122 13.88 11.73 2.13
CA ASN A 122 13.60 10.32 2.40
C ASN A 122 14.87 9.54 2.83
N ARG A 123 15.87 10.23 3.38
CA ARG A 123 17.14 9.63 3.84
C ARG A 123 17.59 10.15 5.20
N GLY A 124 16.66 10.73 5.97
CA GLY A 124 16.95 11.25 7.30
C GLY A 124 17.59 10.21 8.20
N ILE A 125 18.47 10.65 9.10
CA ILE A 125 19.14 9.73 10.02
C ILE A 125 18.10 9.11 10.96
N ILE A 126 18.09 7.78 11.03
CA ILE A 126 17.22 7.04 11.94
C ILE A 126 18.02 6.75 13.21
N ASP A 127 17.65 7.42 14.30
CA ASP A 127 18.18 7.14 15.62
C ASP A 127 17.42 5.95 16.25
N ALA A 128 18.14 4.87 16.53
CA ALA A 128 17.56 3.65 17.09
C ALA A 128 16.98 3.86 18.50
N TRP A 129 17.58 4.72 19.33
CA TRP A 129 17.09 5.01 20.67
C TRP A 129 15.77 5.79 20.63
N GLU A 130 15.64 6.76 19.72
CA GLU A 130 14.39 7.50 19.55
C GLU A 130 13.28 6.61 18.96
N VAL A 131 13.62 5.70 18.04
CA VAL A 131 12.68 4.68 17.54
C VAL A 131 12.17 3.79 18.68
N GLU A 132 13.07 3.24 19.50
CA GLU A 132 12.71 2.38 20.63
C GLU A 132 11.82 3.13 21.63
N LYS A 133 12.20 4.35 21.98
CA LYS A 133 11.43 5.21 22.89
C LYS A 133 10.04 5.51 22.33
N THR A 134 9.92 5.83 21.04
CA THR A 134 8.63 6.11 20.40
C THR A 134 7.74 4.87 20.37
N LEU A 135 8.30 3.68 20.08
CA LEU A 135 7.54 2.42 20.08
C LEU A 135 6.93 2.08 21.45
N LYS A 136 7.57 2.50 22.56
CA LYS A 136 7.07 2.31 23.93
C LYS A 136 5.86 3.18 24.26
N ASP A 137 5.62 4.25 23.52
CA ASP A 137 4.40 5.07 23.66
C ASP A 137 3.28 4.50 22.78
N PRO A 138 2.22 3.90 23.38
CA PRO A 138 1.10 3.30 22.63
C PRO A 138 0.25 4.33 21.88
N ALA A 139 0.34 5.62 22.22
CA ALA A 139 -0.36 6.69 21.51
C ALA A 139 0.44 7.22 20.31
N SER A 140 1.72 6.86 20.18
CA SER A 140 2.55 7.33 19.09
C SER A 140 2.10 6.73 17.74
N LYS A 141 2.24 7.53 16.67
CA LYS A 141 2.03 7.06 15.28
C LYS A 141 2.76 5.75 15.02
N LEU A 142 4.02 5.66 15.42
CA LEU A 142 4.89 4.52 15.14
C LEU A 142 4.36 3.26 15.82
N SER A 143 3.99 3.34 17.10
CA SER A 143 3.46 2.20 17.85
C SER A 143 2.14 1.69 17.26
N ILE A 144 1.22 2.61 16.94
CA ILE A 144 -0.07 2.27 16.32
C ILE A 144 0.14 1.65 14.93
N LEU A 145 1.03 2.25 14.11
CA LEU A 145 1.36 1.76 12.78
C LEU A 145 1.93 0.33 12.82
N PHE A 146 2.87 0.06 13.73
CA PHE A 146 3.45 -1.27 13.89
C PHE A 146 2.44 -2.28 14.39
N SER A 147 1.64 -1.92 15.40
CA SER A 147 0.61 -2.79 15.96
C SER A 147 -0.41 -3.21 14.87
N ARG A 148 -0.95 -2.25 14.12
CA ARG A 148 -1.98 -2.49 13.09
C ARG A 148 -1.43 -2.99 11.75
N GLY A 149 -0.14 -2.75 11.48
CA GLY A 149 0.54 -3.11 10.24
C GLY A 149 1.28 -4.44 10.29
N ARG A 150 1.52 -4.99 11.49
CA ARG A 150 2.23 -6.26 11.65
C ARG A 150 1.46 -7.45 11.08
N GLU A 151 0.14 -7.49 11.24
CA GLU A 151 -0.62 -8.69 10.91
C GLU A 151 -0.59 -9.01 9.41
N GLN A 152 -0.70 -8.01 8.53
CA GLN A 152 -0.55 -8.22 7.07
C GLN A 152 0.78 -8.88 6.69
N LEU A 153 1.88 -8.58 7.40
CA LEU A 153 3.17 -9.21 7.15
C LEU A 153 3.19 -10.67 7.64
N LEU A 154 2.62 -10.90 8.83
CA LEU A 154 2.56 -12.22 9.42
C LEU A 154 1.64 -13.16 8.64
N VAL A 155 0.46 -12.70 8.24
CA VAL A 155 -0.46 -13.45 7.37
C VAL A 155 0.22 -13.76 6.05
N ARG A 156 0.81 -12.76 5.38
CA ARG A 156 1.50 -12.99 4.10
C ARG A 156 2.59 -14.07 4.22
N ARG A 157 3.31 -14.11 5.35
CA ARG A 157 4.34 -15.12 5.61
C ARG A 157 3.76 -16.51 5.87
N ARG A 158 2.57 -16.59 6.47
CA ARG A 158 1.94 -17.85 6.90
C ARG A 158 1.15 -18.54 5.78
N GLU A 159 0.57 -17.76 4.86
CA GLU A 159 -0.36 -18.27 3.86
C GLU A 159 0.33 -18.61 2.53
N ASN A 160 0.11 -19.83 2.05
CA ASN A 160 0.76 -20.37 0.84
C ASN A 160 0.30 -19.65 -0.44
N ALA A 161 -0.89 -19.05 -0.45
CA ALA A 161 -1.39 -18.29 -1.60
C ALA A 161 -0.54 -17.06 -1.95
N PHE A 162 0.21 -16.52 -0.98
CA PHE A 162 1.14 -15.41 -1.20
C PHE A 162 2.53 -15.83 -1.68
N HIS A 163 2.76 -17.14 -1.92
CA HIS A 163 4.01 -17.62 -2.51
C HIS A 163 4.34 -16.83 -3.80
N PRO A 164 5.60 -16.39 -4.04
CA PRO A 164 5.93 -15.53 -5.18
C PRO A 164 5.60 -16.13 -6.56
N GLN A 165 5.59 -17.47 -6.66
CA GLN A 165 5.21 -18.19 -7.87
C GLN A 165 3.71 -18.52 -7.96
N GLY A 166 2.94 -18.23 -6.90
CA GLY A 166 1.49 -18.41 -6.88
C GLY A 166 0.77 -17.52 -7.90
N GLY A 167 -0.39 -18.00 -8.34
CA GLY A 167 -1.25 -17.30 -9.30
C GLY A 167 -1.90 -16.04 -8.71
N GLN A 168 -2.31 -15.13 -9.60
CA GLN A 168 -3.17 -14.01 -9.24
C GLN A 168 -4.22 -13.73 -10.32
N THR A 169 -5.41 -13.32 -9.90
CA THR A 169 -6.47 -12.81 -10.78
C THR A 169 -6.97 -11.48 -10.23
N VAL A 170 -6.85 -10.40 -11.00
CA VAL A 170 -7.36 -9.08 -10.60
C VAL A 170 -8.87 -9.04 -10.84
N LEU A 171 -9.63 -8.57 -9.85
CA LEU A 171 -11.08 -8.42 -9.93
C LEU A 171 -11.45 -6.94 -10.12
N ARG A 172 -12.42 -6.68 -11.00
CA ARG A 172 -12.95 -5.33 -11.25
C ARG A 172 -14.28 -5.13 -10.53
N LEU A 173 -14.21 -5.07 -9.20
CA LEU A 173 -15.41 -4.97 -8.35
C LEU A 173 -15.90 -3.51 -8.19
N SER A 174 -14.98 -2.56 -8.05
CA SER A 174 -15.26 -1.13 -7.89
C SER A 174 -14.02 -0.32 -8.25
N PRO A 175 -14.14 0.90 -8.83
CA PRO A 175 -13.00 1.80 -9.00
C PRO A 175 -12.40 2.26 -7.65
N ARG A 176 -13.14 2.13 -6.54
CA ARG A 176 -12.71 2.52 -5.19
C ARG A 176 -11.99 1.41 -4.42
N VAL A 177 -11.83 0.23 -5.01
CA VAL A 177 -11.26 -0.96 -4.35
C VAL A 177 -10.29 -1.67 -5.29
N PHE A 178 -9.06 -1.85 -4.81
CA PHE A 178 -8.13 -2.79 -5.43
C PHE A 178 -8.41 -4.20 -4.93
N ALA A 179 -8.78 -5.10 -5.84
CA ALA A 179 -9.18 -6.47 -5.50
C ALA A 179 -8.45 -7.50 -6.37
N LEU A 180 -7.97 -8.57 -5.74
CA LEU A 180 -7.42 -9.72 -6.45
C LEU A 180 -7.62 -11.01 -5.66
N VAL A 181 -7.57 -12.14 -6.36
CA VAL A 181 -7.48 -13.48 -5.77
C VAL A 181 -6.08 -14.00 -5.94
N ARG A 182 -5.45 -14.38 -4.84
CA ARG A 182 -4.19 -15.13 -4.79
C ARG A 182 -4.45 -16.61 -4.75
N ARG A 183 -3.61 -17.40 -5.43
CA ARG A 183 -3.66 -18.87 -5.36
C ARG A 183 -2.28 -19.45 -5.12
N SER A 184 -2.20 -20.46 -4.26
CA SER A 184 -0.96 -21.21 -4.04
C SER A 184 -0.50 -21.88 -5.35
N PRO A 185 0.79 -22.20 -5.50
CA PRO A 185 1.30 -22.97 -6.64
C PRO A 185 0.57 -24.31 -6.81
N ASP A 186 0.24 -24.97 -5.69
CA ASP A 186 -0.46 -26.26 -5.65
C ASP A 186 -1.98 -26.12 -5.82
N LYS A 187 -2.50 -24.88 -5.87
CA LYS A 187 -3.91 -24.49 -6.10
C LYS A 187 -4.91 -24.95 -5.03
N ASP A 188 -4.43 -25.44 -3.90
CA ASP A 188 -5.21 -25.84 -2.73
C ASP A 188 -5.68 -24.66 -1.88
N GLU A 189 -5.01 -23.51 -1.98
CA GLU A 189 -5.30 -22.31 -1.20
C GLU A 189 -5.66 -21.14 -2.12
N ALA A 190 -6.74 -20.44 -1.77
CA ALA A 190 -7.13 -19.18 -2.41
C ALA A 190 -7.45 -18.12 -1.36
N ILE A 191 -6.93 -16.91 -1.56
CA ILE A 191 -7.20 -15.74 -0.72
C ILE A 191 -7.72 -14.61 -1.58
N LEU A 192 -8.91 -14.11 -1.26
CA LEU A 192 -9.46 -12.89 -1.85
C LEU A 192 -8.97 -11.69 -1.03
N THR A 193 -8.21 -10.80 -1.66
CA THR A 193 -7.71 -9.58 -1.01
C THR A 193 -8.47 -8.38 -1.53
N LEU A 194 -8.98 -7.56 -0.61
CA LEU A 194 -9.69 -6.33 -0.89
C LEU A 194 -8.98 -5.17 -0.19
N THR A 195 -8.73 -4.08 -0.91
CA THR A 195 -8.09 -2.88 -0.34
C THR A 195 -8.80 -1.63 -0.85
N GLY A 196 -9.45 -0.89 0.05
CA GLY A 196 -10.06 0.39 -0.25
C GLY A 196 -9.02 1.46 -0.55
N VAL A 197 -9.27 2.27 -1.58
CA VAL A 197 -8.42 3.41 -1.98
C VAL A 197 -9.15 4.75 -1.86
N THR A 198 -10.14 4.81 -0.96
CA THR A 198 -10.99 5.98 -0.70
C THR A 198 -11.17 6.21 0.80
N GLY A 199 -11.44 7.45 1.18
CA GLY A 199 -11.83 7.86 2.55
C GLY A 199 -13.29 7.58 2.90
N GLU A 200 -14.03 6.89 2.04
CA GLU A 200 -15.45 6.55 2.21
C GLU A 200 -15.64 5.05 2.44
N GLU A 201 -16.78 4.67 3.02
CA GLU A 201 -17.22 3.28 3.05
C GLU A 201 -17.61 2.77 1.66
N VAL A 202 -17.32 1.50 1.39
CA VAL A 202 -17.64 0.85 0.10
C VAL A 202 -18.35 -0.47 0.35
N GLY A 203 -19.64 -0.52 0.03
CA GLY A 203 -20.38 -1.78 -0.09
C GLY A 203 -19.95 -2.56 -1.34
N LEU A 204 -19.74 -3.86 -1.19
CA LEU A 204 -19.32 -4.77 -2.25
C LEU A 204 -20.23 -5.99 -2.31
N HIS A 205 -20.53 -6.41 -3.54
CA HIS A 205 -21.14 -7.68 -3.88
C HIS A 205 -20.20 -8.43 -4.80
N ILE A 206 -19.78 -9.62 -4.39
CA ILE A 206 -18.69 -10.38 -5.02
C ILE A 206 -19.26 -11.69 -5.52
N PRO A 207 -19.46 -11.84 -6.85
CA PRO A 207 -19.81 -13.12 -7.45
C PRO A 207 -18.66 -14.11 -7.28
N LEU A 208 -18.90 -15.21 -6.56
CA LEU A 208 -17.85 -16.16 -6.19
C LEU A 208 -17.34 -16.92 -7.41
N GLU A 209 -18.23 -17.47 -8.24
CA GLU A 209 -17.85 -18.14 -9.49
C GLU A 209 -16.96 -17.26 -10.37
N GLY A 210 -17.33 -15.99 -10.58
CA GLY A 210 -16.54 -15.03 -11.37
C GLY A 210 -15.18 -14.67 -10.76
N ALA A 211 -15.03 -14.82 -9.45
CA ALA A 211 -13.76 -14.71 -8.74
C ALA A 211 -12.97 -16.04 -8.69
N GLY A 212 -13.54 -17.13 -9.22
CA GLY A 212 -13.02 -18.50 -9.08
C GLY A 212 -13.08 -19.04 -7.64
N LEU A 213 -13.93 -18.47 -6.82
CA LEU A 213 -14.17 -18.85 -5.44
C LEU A 213 -15.42 -19.74 -5.36
N SER A 214 -15.70 -20.31 -4.20
CA SER A 214 -16.81 -21.26 -4.01
C SER A 214 -17.62 -20.87 -2.78
N PRO A 215 -18.95 -21.10 -2.76
CA PRO A 215 -19.78 -20.81 -1.59
C PRO A 215 -19.25 -21.42 -0.29
N GLY A 216 -19.45 -20.69 0.81
CA GLY A 216 -19.08 -21.14 2.15
C GLY A 216 -18.88 -19.97 3.12
N ARG A 217 -18.29 -20.30 4.27
CA ARG A 217 -17.78 -19.31 5.22
C ARG A 217 -16.39 -18.86 4.83
N TYR A 218 -16.14 -17.57 5.01
CA TYR A 218 -14.87 -16.93 4.79
C TYR A 218 -14.43 -16.24 6.06
N LYS A 219 -13.15 -16.32 6.37
CA LYS A 219 -12.54 -15.63 7.49
C LYS A 219 -11.61 -14.55 6.98
N ASP A 220 -11.72 -13.34 7.52
CA ASP A 220 -10.73 -12.29 7.33
C ASP A 220 -9.51 -12.58 8.19
N LEU A 221 -8.39 -12.83 7.52
CA LEU A 221 -7.13 -13.16 8.16
C LEU A 221 -6.51 -11.98 8.90
N LEU A 222 -6.97 -10.74 8.66
CA LEU A 222 -6.42 -9.54 9.31
C LEU A 222 -7.15 -9.16 10.60
N SER A 223 -8.42 -9.56 10.75
CA SER A 223 -9.29 -9.17 11.88
C SER A 223 -9.99 -10.33 12.57
N ASP A 224 -9.85 -11.55 12.05
CA ASP A 224 -10.58 -12.76 12.44
C ASP A 224 -12.11 -12.68 12.26
N VAL A 225 -12.64 -11.62 11.62
CA VAL A 225 -14.08 -11.48 11.32
C VAL A 225 -14.51 -12.51 10.27
N GLU A 226 -15.66 -13.14 10.48
CA GLU A 226 -16.25 -14.11 9.56
C GLU A 226 -17.29 -13.47 8.63
N TYR A 227 -17.34 -13.96 7.40
CA TYR A 227 -18.27 -13.57 6.37
C TYR A 227 -18.93 -14.81 5.76
N GLN A 228 -20.26 -14.80 5.70
CA GLN A 228 -21.03 -15.89 5.10
C GLN A 228 -21.41 -15.52 3.66
N ALA A 229 -21.10 -16.41 2.71
CA ALA A 229 -21.66 -16.32 1.37
C ALA A 229 -23.11 -16.83 1.35
N TRP A 230 -23.98 -16.15 0.64
CA TRP A 230 -25.37 -16.54 0.42
C TRP A 230 -25.53 -17.01 -1.02
N GLY A 231 -25.48 -18.33 -1.22
CA GLY A 231 -25.32 -18.92 -2.56
C GLY A 231 -23.99 -18.52 -3.18
N GLU A 232 -24.01 -18.07 -4.43
CA GLU A 232 -22.83 -17.62 -5.19
C GLU A 232 -22.42 -16.16 -4.93
N LEU A 233 -23.02 -15.50 -3.93
CA LEU A 233 -22.77 -14.09 -3.65
C LEU A 233 -22.21 -13.89 -2.24
N LEU A 234 -21.07 -13.22 -2.17
CA LEU A 234 -20.50 -12.72 -0.93
C LEU A 234 -20.70 -11.20 -0.86
N SER A 235 -21.30 -10.70 0.22
CA SER A 235 -21.55 -9.26 0.40
C SER A 235 -20.88 -8.76 1.67
N LEU A 236 -20.22 -7.60 1.59
CA LEU A 236 -19.54 -6.97 2.72
C LEU A 236 -19.38 -5.47 2.51
N THR A 237 -19.03 -4.75 3.58
CA THR A 237 -18.68 -3.33 3.54
C THR A 237 -17.23 -3.16 3.94
N LEU A 238 -16.46 -2.44 3.13
CA LEU A 238 -15.13 -1.98 3.50
C LEU A 238 -15.23 -0.61 4.19
N PRO A 239 -14.60 -0.43 5.36
CA PRO A 239 -14.44 0.90 5.94
C PRO A 239 -13.50 1.77 5.08
N PRO A 240 -13.41 3.08 5.34
CA PRO A 240 -12.43 3.98 4.71
C PRO A 240 -11.02 3.39 4.73
N TYR A 241 -10.39 3.27 3.56
CA TYR A 241 -9.08 2.61 3.39
C TYR A 241 -8.99 1.21 4.03
N GLY A 242 -10.12 0.50 4.12
CA GLY A 242 -10.20 -0.83 4.72
C GLY A 242 -9.41 -1.88 3.94
N ARG A 243 -8.92 -2.89 4.67
CA ARG A 243 -8.22 -4.05 4.11
C ARG A 243 -8.88 -5.31 4.65
N ILE A 244 -9.25 -6.24 3.77
CA ILE A 244 -9.84 -7.53 4.17
C ILE A 244 -9.19 -8.61 3.30
N TRP A 245 -8.65 -9.66 3.92
CA TRP A 245 -8.05 -10.81 3.23
C TRP A 245 -8.80 -12.08 3.60
N LEU A 246 -9.70 -12.52 2.71
CA LEU A 246 -10.63 -13.61 2.96
C LEU A 246 -10.08 -14.95 2.50
N LYS A 247 -10.04 -15.91 3.42
CA LYS A 247 -9.78 -17.33 3.15
C LYS A 247 -11.04 -18.13 3.46
N LYS A 248 -11.38 -19.10 2.61
CA LYS A 248 -12.51 -19.99 2.86
C LYS A 248 -12.18 -20.91 4.04
N GLU A 249 -13.12 -21.09 4.96
CA GLU A 249 -13.02 -22.11 5.99
C GLU A 249 -13.30 -23.50 5.42
N GLY A 250 -12.56 -24.50 5.91
CA GLY A 250 -12.70 -25.90 5.52
C GLY A 250 -14.00 -26.54 6.01
#